data_AF-A0A844F5M0-F1
#
_entry.id   AF-A0A844F5M0-F1
#
_cell.length_a   1.000
_cell.length_b   1.000
_cell.length_c   1.000
_cell.angle_alpha   90.00
_cell.angle_beta   90.00
_cell.angle_gamma   90.00
#
_symmetry.space_group_name_H-M   'P 1'
#
loop_
_entity.id
_entity.type
_entity.pdbx_description
1 polymer ?
#
loop_
_entity_poly.entity_id
_entity_poly.type
_entity_poly.pdbx_seq_one_letter_code
_entity_poly.pdbx_strand_id
1 'polypeptide(L)'
;MNQDKWSRNRRNRYNWNKSRRNKYRWNRLLCSVNKWTKGRNLYYGLAIAASLLIISGLLSSLTLREEEKVKKQPDTSGRHAEEGQEPQLTDNPNIRVLIMTTGHAGIVHPGVEVSSAAGLVLSFGEEQQEIEPGQKAAFAPDDERFAKGNIRIQAKDGGEVTLDSIQRGYGVPSYAGTLELRTTAEGIVIINELPVETYLCKVVPSEMPASYELEALKAQAVCARSYAYQQMAEYGYPEYEAHVNDSTDYQVYGNSQAQEASSQAVNETQGQVARFNGQIVTTYYYSTSCGKTTSLEAWGTEPNEQNQYLQTVEVKDEEGDYERELPWYRWEARIQVQTLSNLVGLNTATDVGMLQNVEVTRTGPGGVALQICATGDKGSVTVDTENKIRRALGGSGYEIQKQDGNTVASSALLPSAFFTIGKEGDTFVIKGGGYGHGIGMSQNGANEMARKGKTYIDILTLFFPGITVE
;
A
#
# COMPACT_ATOMS: atom_id res chain seq x y z
N MET A 1 32.21 43.16 -62.91
CA MET A 1 32.30 44.64 -62.90
C MET A 1 31.19 45.15 -63.80
N ASN A 2 30.28 46.03 -63.41
CA ASN A 2 30.26 46.95 -62.29
C ASN A 2 28.83 47.16 -61.78
N GLN A 3 28.74 47.36 -60.47
CA GLN A 3 27.58 47.89 -59.75
C GLN A 3 27.32 49.34 -60.20
N ASP A 4 26.12 49.90 -60.04
CA ASP A 4 25.62 50.60 -58.85
C ASP A 4 24.52 51.55 -59.41
N LYS A 5 23.47 52.07 -58.75
CA LYS A 5 23.05 52.26 -57.36
C LYS A 5 21.64 52.90 -57.40
N TRP A 6 21.06 53.10 -56.21
CA TRP A 6 19.97 54.02 -55.81
C TRP A 6 18.51 53.54 -55.98
N SER A 7 17.54 53.87 -55.13
CA SER A 7 17.38 54.13 -53.67
C SER A 7 15.87 54.40 -53.40
N ARG A 8 15.44 54.38 -52.12
CA ARG A 8 14.25 55.05 -51.51
C ARG A 8 12.87 54.34 -51.40
N ASN A 9 12.59 53.93 -50.15
CA ASN A 9 11.48 54.30 -49.23
C ASN A 9 10.01 54.58 -49.69
N ARG A 10 9.11 53.72 -49.17
CA ARG A 10 7.85 54.00 -48.39
C ARG A 10 6.71 54.86 -49.00
N ARG A 11 5.53 54.26 -49.25
CA ARG A 11 4.32 54.18 -48.37
C ARG A 11 3.02 53.79 -49.13
N ASN A 12 2.30 52.81 -48.54
CA ASN A 12 0.85 52.69 -48.33
C ASN A 12 -0.18 52.31 -49.44
N ARG A 13 -0.95 51.26 -49.09
CA ARG A 13 -2.41 51.02 -49.26
C ARG A 13 -2.96 50.03 -50.32
N TYR A 14 -3.50 48.93 -49.75
CA TYR A 14 -4.78 48.21 -49.98
C TYR A 14 -4.98 47.20 -51.15
N ASN A 15 -5.28 45.95 -50.71
CA ASN A 15 -6.24 44.91 -51.19
C ASN A 15 -6.40 44.68 -52.70
N TRP A 16 -6.44 43.48 -53.27
CA TRP A 16 -6.91 42.12 -52.92
C TRP A 16 -6.34 41.24 -54.07
N ASN A 17 -5.95 39.96 -54.01
CA ASN A 17 -6.70 38.77 -53.65
C ASN A 17 -5.73 37.54 -53.72
N LYS A 18 -5.82 36.60 -52.77
CA LYS A 18 -4.97 35.38 -52.60
C LYS A 18 -5.25 34.34 -53.69
N SER A 19 -4.26 33.84 -54.44
CA SER A 19 -3.18 32.87 -54.13
C SER A 19 -3.59 31.39 -54.11
N ARG A 20 -3.02 30.64 -55.07
CA ARG A 20 -3.10 29.21 -55.34
C ARG A 20 -1.70 28.59 -55.20
N ARG A 21 -1.63 27.44 -54.48
CA ARG A 21 -1.00 26.14 -54.81
C ARG A 21 0.52 25.97 -55.10
N ASN A 22 1.01 24.83 -54.54
CA ASN A 22 1.96 23.83 -55.10
C ASN A 22 3.44 24.24 -55.26
N LYS A 23 4.47 23.37 -55.30
CA LYS A 23 4.81 21.92 -55.12
C LYS A 23 6.36 21.89 -55.36
N TYR A 24 7.19 20.99 -54.80
CA TYR A 24 7.79 19.77 -55.42
C TYR A 24 9.12 19.49 -54.65
N ARG A 25 9.32 18.35 -53.95
CA ARG A 25 9.99 17.06 -54.34
C ARG A 25 11.40 17.17 -54.96
N TRP A 26 12.43 16.50 -54.39
CA TRP A 26 13.00 15.21 -54.86
C TRP A 26 14.19 14.68 -54.00
N ASN A 27 14.34 13.34 -54.02
CA ASN A 27 15.24 12.37 -53.35
C ASN A 27 16.75 12.43 -53.79
N ARG A 28 17.80 11.74 -53.27
CA ARG A 28 18.01 10.39 -52.65
C ARG A 28 19.51 10.18 -52.20
N LEU A 29 19.75 9.31 -51.18
CA LEU A 29 20.86 8.30 -50.98
C LEU A 29 22.33 8.78 -50.72
N LEU A 30 23.18 8.27 -49.80
CA LEU A 30 23.48 6.92 -49.27
C LEU A 30 24.27 6.91 -47.92
N CYS A 31 24.08 5.82 -47.15
CA CYS A 31 25.03 5.08 -46.27
C CYS A 31 25.47 5.54 -44.85
N SER A 32 25.06 4.70 -43.87
CA SER A 32 25.89 4.01 -42.85
C SER A 32 25.88 4.48 -41.37
N VAL A 33 25.07 3.74 -40.58
CA VAL A 33 25.39 3.07 -39.29
C VAL A 33 25.40 3.86 -37.95
N ASN A 34 24.58 3.34 -37.02
CA ASN A 34 24.52 3.42 -35.54
C ASN A 34 24.02 4.73 -34.89
N LYS A 35 22.78 4.77 -34.39
CA LYS A 35 22.18 4.21 -33.13
C LYS A 35 22.22 5.25 -31.99
N TRP A 36 21.10 5.93 -31.74
CA TRP A 36 20.11 5.71 -30.65
C TRP A 36 20.35 6.62 -29.43
N THR A 37 19.48 7.61 -29.22
CA THR A 37 18.65 7.84 -28.01
C THR A 37 18.03 9.25 -28.05
N LYS A 38 16.73 9.36 -28.34
CA LYS A 38 15.82 10.42 -27.86
C LYS A 38 14.40 10.13 -28.37
N GLY A 39 13.49 9.80 -27.47
CA GLY A 39 12.11 9.51 -27.83
C GLY A 39 11.28 8.87 -26.72
N ARG A 40 11.41 9.34 -25.48
CA ARG A 40 10.52 9.01 -24.35
C ARG A 40 10.46 10.24 -23.46
N ASN A 41 9.56 11.18 -23.78
CA ASN A 41 9.07 12.27 -22.92
C ASN A 41 8.04 13.12 -23.68
N LEU A 42 6.97 12.48 -24.21
CA LEU A 42 5.86 13.23 -24.80
C LEU A 42 4.48 12.53 -24.70
N TYR A 43 4.32 11.52 -23.82
CA TYR A 43 3.05 10.80 -23.67
C TYR A 43 2.40 10.87 -22.28
N TYR A 44 2.90 11.72 -21.38
CA TYR A 44 2.32 11.93 -20.03
C TYR A 44 1.51 13.23 -19.89
N GLY A 45 1.23 13.94 -20.98
CA GLY A 45 0.59 15.27 -20.94
C GLY A 45 -0.87 15.36 -21.36
N LEU A 46 -1.54 14.25 -21.75
CA LEU A 46 -2.87 14.32 -22.39
C LEU A 46 -3.94 13.36 -21.87
N ALA A 47 -3.75 12.75 -20.68
CA ALA A 47 -4.75 11.89 -20.04
C ALA A 47 -5.35 12.49 -18.74
N ILE A 48 -5.23 13.81 -18.53
CA ILE A 48 -5.70 14.49 -17.29
C ILE A 48 -6.93 15.40 -17.52
N ALA A 49 -7.44 15.54 -18.75
CA ALA A 49 -8.48 16.54 -19.06
C ALA A 49 -9.90 16.00 -19.33
N ALA A 50 -10.25 14.77 -18.92
CA ALA A 50 -11.58 14.20 -19.20
C ALA A 50 -12.34 13.62 -17.98
N SER A 51 -11.91 13.89 -16.74
CA SER A 51 -12.54 13.34 -15.52
C SER A 51 -13.30 14.37 -14.66
N LEU A 52 -13.58 15.56 -15.18
CA LEU A 52 -14.08 16.70 -14.38
C LEU A 52 -15.59 16.97 -14.45
N LEU A 53 -16.42 16.09 -15.02
CA LEU A 53 -17.88 16.36 -15.17
C LEU A 53 -18.83 15.24 -14.71
N ILE A 54 -18.38 14.27 -13.89
CA ILE A 54 -19.28 13.26 -13.25
C ILE A 54 -19.31 13.41 -11.71
N ILE A 55 -18.60 14.41 -11.16
CA ILE A 55 -18.36 14.52 -9.71
C ILE A 55 -19.59 15.04 -8.91
N SER A 56 -20.53 15.77 -9.50
CA SER A 56 -21.63 16.35 -8.71
C SER A 56 -22.75 15.37 -8.31
N GLY A 57 -22.89 14.23 -9.00
CA GLY A 57 -23.94 13.25 -8.73
C GLY A 57 -23.56 12.14 -7.73
N LEU A 58 -22.25 11.86 -7.58
CA LEU A 58 -21.74 10.82 -6.66
C LEU A 58 -21.55 11.33 -5.22
N LEU A 59 -21.36 12.64 -5.02
CA LEU A 59 -21.14 13.22 -3.70
C LEU A 59 -22.36 13.07 -2.77
N SER A 60 -23.57 13.11 -3.32
CA SER A 60 -24.80 13.00 -2.53
C SER A 60 -25.14 11.56 -2.09
N SER A 61 -24.61 10.54 -2.77
CA SER A 61 -24.79 9.13 -2.37
C SER A 61 -23.66 8.63 -1.47
N LEU A 62 -22.46 9.22 -1.57
CA LEU A 62 -21.32 8.96 -0.68
C LEU A 62 -21.56 9.49 0.73
N THR A 63 -22.14 10.69 0.88
CA THR A 63 -22.45 11.27 2.21
C THR A 63 -23.47 10.44 2.98
N LEU A 64 -24.46 9.86 2.31
CA LEU A 64 -25.44 8.96 2.94
C LEU A 64 -24.82 7.60 3.36
N ARG A 65 -23.81 7.09 2.63
CA ARG A 65 -23.10 5.85 2.98
C ARG A 65 -22.08 6.05 4.12
N GLU A 66 -21.49 7.24 4.27
CA GLU A 66 -20.59 7.55 5.38
C GLU A 66 -21.34 7.68 6.72
N GLU A 67 -22.55 8.24 6.73
CA GLU A 67 -23.37 8.32 7.96
C GLU A 67 -23.78 6.95 8.51
N GLU A 68 -23.91 5.91 7.66
CA GLU A 68 -24.11 4.52 8.12
C GLU A 68 -22.83 3.85 8.62
N LYS A 69 -21.66 4.17 8.05
CA LYS A 69 -20.36 3.62 8.51
C LYS A 69 -19.91 4.17 9.86
N VAL A 70 -20.31 5.39 10.22
CA VAL A 70 -19.94 6.02 11.49
C VAL A 70 -20.67 5.42 12.71
N LYS A 71 -21.65 4.53 12.53
CA LYS A 71 -22.41 3.90 13.64
C LYS A 71 -21.89 2.55 14.14
N LYS A 72 -20.76 2.03 13.67
CA LYS A 72 -20.17 0.79 14.20
C LYS A 72 -18.73 0.96 14.64
N GLN A 73 -18.55 1.42 15.88
CA GLN A 73 -17.36 1.09 16.68
C GLN A 73 -17.42 -0.40 17.06
N PRO A 74 -16.29 -1.14 17.04
CA PRO A 74 -16.23 -2.40 17.75
C PRO A 74 -16.23 -2.09 19.25
N ASP A 75 -17.35 -2.40 19.90
CA ASP A 75 -17.47 -2.38 21.36
C ASP A 75 -16.66 -3.56 21.92
N THR A 76 -15.48 -3.28 22.45
CA THR A 76 -14.70 -4.21 23.27
C THR A 76 -14.90 -3.91 24.76
N SER A 77 -16.14 -3.78 25.21
CA SER A 77 -16.47 -3.84 26.64
C SER A 77 -17.03 -5.23 27.01
N GLY A 78 -16.20 -5.97 27.75
CA GLY A 78 -16.57 -7.10 28.62
C GLY A 78 -17.41 -8.23 28.01
N ARG A 79 -16.76 -9.33 27.60
CA ARG A 79 -17.41 -10.64 27.63
C ARG A 79 -16.53 -11.65 28.32
N HIS A 80 -17.15 -12.29 29.31
CA HIS A 80 -16.61 -13.37 30.11
C HIS A 80 -15.98 -14.44 29.21
N ALA A 81 -14.75 -14.83 29.56
CA ALA A 81 -14.16 -16.07 29.09
C ALA A 81 -15.02 -17.23 29.59
N GLU A 82 -15.93 -17.70 28.74
CA GLU A 82 -16.26 -19.12 28.75
C GLU A 82 -15.06 -19.83 28.14
N GLU A 83 -14.54 -20.85 28.83
CA GLU A 83 -13.49 -21.76 28.37
C GLU A 83 -13.97 -22.50 27.11
N GLY A 84 -13.89 -21.81 25.97
CA GLY A 84 -14.09 -22.37 24.64
C GLY A 84 -12.76 -22.95 24.16
N GLN A 85 -12.78 -24.23 23.81
CA GLN A 85 -11.66 -24.95 23.20
C GLN A 85 -11.04 -24.11 22.07
N GLU A 86 -9.71 -23.89 22.13
CA GLU A 86 -8.97 -23.31 21.01
C GLU A 86 -9.33 -24.06 19.72
N PRO A 87 -9.60 -23.36 18.61
CA PRO A 87 -9.68 -24.01 17.32
C PRO A 87 -8.38 -24.80 17.14
N GLN A 88 -8.46 -26.12 16.97
CA GLN A 88 -7.30 -26.88 16.54
C GLN A 88 -6.86 -26.32 15.20
N LEU A 89 -5.83 -25.48 15.20
CA LEU A 89 -5.12 -25.10 14.00
C LEU A 89 -4.63 -26.41 13.37
N THR A 90 -5.27 -26.83 12.29
CA THR A 90 -4.76 -27.88 11.42
C THR A 90 -3.38 -27.44 10.94
N ASP A 91 -2.46 -28.39 10.72
CA ASP A 91 -1.16 -28.08 10.12
C ASP A 91 -1.39 -27.40 8.76
N ASN A 92 -1.08 -26.09 8.66
CA ASN A 92 -1.27 -25.23 7.48
C ASN A 92 -2.73 -25.07 6.96
N PRO A 93 -3.61 -24.33 7.66
CA PRO A 93 -5.01 -24.12 7.24
C PRO A 93 -5.11 -23.23 5.97
N ASN A 94 -6.29 -23.22 5.35
CA ASN A 94 -6.56 -22.31 4.23
C ASN A 94 -6.92 -20.90 4.71
N ILE A 95 -6.31 -19.88 4.11
CA ILE A 95 -6.74 -18.48 4.18
C ILE A 95 -7.59 -18.14 2.95
N ARG A 96 -8.60 -17.30 3.12
CA ARG A 96 -9.50 -16.79 2.08
C ARG A 96 -9.26 -15.29 1.93
N VAL A 97 -8.68 -14.90 0.81
CA VAL A 97 -8.21 -13.54 0.52
C VAL A 97 -9.11 -12.90 -0.53
N LEU A 98 -9.73 -11.77 -0.21
CA LEU A 98 -10.45 -10.96 -1.19
C LEU A 98 -9.43 -10.28 -2.12
N ILE A 99 -9.54 -10.53 -3.42
CA ILE A 99 -8.65 -9.94 -4.43
C ILE A 99 -9.26 -8.63 -4.92
N MET A 100 -8.56 -7.52 -4.71
CA MET A 100 -9.00 -6.21 -5.16
C MET A 100 -8.77 -6.00 -6.67
N THR A 101 -9.38 -4.96 -7.23
CA THR A 101 -9.18 -4.54 -8.62
C THR A 101 -7.75 -4.01 -8.86
N THR A 102 -7.44 -3.65 -10.09
CA THR A 102 -6.13 -3.07 -10.46
C THR A 102 -5.73 -1.92 -9.53
N GLY A 103 -4.52 -1.99 -8.99
CA GLY A 103 -4.00 -0.98 -8.06
C GLY A 103 -4.69 -0.94 -6.69
N HIS A 104 -5.40 -2.01 -6.31
CA HIS A 104 -6.15 -2.11 -5.03
C HIS A 104 -7.25 -1.03 -4.89
N ALA A 105 -7.87 -0.62 -6.01
CA ALA A 105 -8.79 0.51 -6.03
C ALA A 105 -10.21 0.20 -5.50
N GLY A 106 -10.59 -1.07 -5.44
CA GLY A 106 -11.92 -1.49 -4.98
C GLY A 106 -12.08 -3.01 -5.04
N ILE A 107 -13.18 -3.52 -4.47
CA ILE A 107 -13.40 -4.96 -4.31
C ILE A 107 -14.26 -5.60 -5.41
N VAL A 108 -14.96 -4.79 -6.21
CA VAL A 108 -15.89 -5.24 -7.24
C VAL A 108 -15.25 -5.15 -8.62
N HIS A 109 -15.20 -6.28 -9.32
CA HIS A 109 -14.65 -6.43 -10.67
C HIS A 109 -15.77 -6.36 -11.71
N PRO A 110 -15.66 -5.53 -12.76
CA PRO A 110 -16.70 -5.44 -13.80
C PRO A 110 -16.77 -6.68 -14.70
N GLY A 111 -15.71 -7.50 -14.69
CA GLY A 111 -15.58 -8.76 -15.42
C GLY A 111 -14.27 -9.43 -15.02
N VAL A 112 -14.22 -10.75 -15.18
CA VAL A 112 -13.07 -11.57 -14.80
C VAL A 112 -12.58 -12.33 -16.01
N GLU A 113 -11.28 -12.30 -16.26
CA GLU A 113 -10.62 -13.12 -17.27
C GLU A 113 -9.47 -13.87 -16.61
N VAL A 114 -9.41 -15.18 -16.83
CA VAL A 114 -8.38 -16.05 -16.25
C VAL A 114 -7.84 -17.02 -17.29
N SER A 115 -6.60 -17.47 -17.08
CA SER A 115 -5.95 -18.51 -17.87
C SER A 115 -4.98 -19.33 -17.02
N SER A 116 -4.54 -20.47 -17.53
CA SER A 116 -3.41 -21.21 -16.94
C SER A 116 -2.64 -21.95 -18.03
N ALA A 117 -1.32 -22.05 -17.86
CA ALA A 117 -0.46 -22.78 -18.79
C ALA A 117 -0.76 -24.28 -18.84
N ALA A 118 -1.33 -24.85 -17.77
CA ALA A 118 -1.73 -26.25 -17.70
C ALA A 118 -3.21 -26.48 -18.08
N GLY A 119 -3.96 -25.41 -18.32
CA GLY A 119 -5.42 -25.43 -18.45
C GLY A 119 -6.12 -25.26 -17.12
N LEU A 120 -7.44 -25.06 -17.16
CA LEU A 120 -8.26 -24.79 -15.97
C LEU A 120 -9.30 -25.88 -15.75
N VAL A 121 -9.69 -26.04 -14.48
CA VAL A 121 -10.91 -26.73 -14.07
C VAL A 121 -11.83 -25.69 -13.44
N LEU A 122 -13.01 -25.54 -14.00
CA LEU A 122 -14.10 -24.70 -13.48
C LEU A 122 -15.12 -25.62 -12.80
N SER A 123 -15.52 -25.32 -11.58
CA SER A 123 -16.59 -26.02 -10.85
C SER A 123 -17.70 -25.04 -10.49
N PHE A 124 -18.96 -25.39 -10.75
CA PHE A 124 -20.13 -24.57 -10.42
C PHE A 124 -21.33 -25.49 -10.17
N GLY A 125 -21.90 -25.44 -8.96
CA GLY A 125 -22.84 -26.47 -8.50
C GLY A 125 -22.18 -27.85 -8.48
N GLU A 126 -22.81 -28.83 -9.09
CA GLU A 126 -22.27 -30.20 -9.26
C GLU A 126 -21.52 -30.39 -10.59
N GLU A 127 -21.46 -29.36 -11.43
CA GLU A 127 -20.87 -29.43 -12.76
C GLU A 127 -19.40 -29.01 -12.76
N GLN A 128 -18.63 -29.65 -13.64
CA GLN A 128 -17.25 -29.27 -13.93
C GLN A 128 -17.06 -29.06 -15.43
N GLN A 129 -16.24 -28.07 -15.75
CA GLN A 129 -15.83 -27.76 -17.11
C GLN A 129 -14.32 -27.56 -17.16
N GLU A 130 -13.67 -28.22 -18.11
CA GLU A 130 -12.25 -28.03 -18.36
C GLU A 130 -12.00 -27.00 -19.46
N ILE A 131 -10.93 -26.23 -19.29
CA ILE A 131 -10.42 -25.28 -20.29
C ILE A 131 -9.01 -25.72 -20.68
N GLU A 132 -8.73 -25.72 -21.98
CA GLU A 132 -7.44 -26.19 -22.50
C GLU A 132 -6.27 -25.26 -22.11
N PRO A 133 -5.03 -25.79 -22.03
CA PRO A 133 -3.82 -25.02 -21.80
C PRO A 133 -3.74 -23.70 -22.58
N GLY A 134 -3.50 -22.60 -21.86
CA GLY A 134 -3.34 -21.26 -22.42
C GLY A 134 -4.61 -20.60 -22.96
N GLN A 135 -5.76 -21.29 -22.95
CA GLN A 135 -7.04 -20.66 -23.29
C GLN A 135 -7.54 -19.80 -22.13
N LYS A 136 -8.17 -18.68 -22.48
CA LYS A 136 -8.77 -17.73 -21.54
C LYS A 136 -10.23 -18.09 -21.28
N ALA A 137 -10.62 -18.06 -20.02
CA ALA A 137 -12.01 -18.11 -19.58
C ALA A 137 -12.43 -16.72 -19.09
N ALA A 138 -13.49 -16.17 -19.67
CA ALA A 138 -14.05 -14.89 -19.28
C ALA A 138 -15.40 -15.08 -18.58
N PHE A 139 -15.69 -14.20 -17.62
CA PHE A 139 -16.90 -14.19 -16.82
C PHE A 139 -17.42 -12.75 -16.71
N ALA A 140 -18.67 -12.56 -17.13
CA ALA A 140 -19.42 -11.33 -16.92
C ALA A 140 -20.32 -11.47 -15.67
N PRO A 141 -20.77 -10.37 -15.03
CA PRO A 141 -21.63 -10.45 -13.84
C PRO A 141 -22.94 -11.23 -14.07
N ASP A 142 -23.44 -11.26 -15.31
CA ASP A 142 -24.65 -11.95 -15.75
C ASP A 142 -24.40 -13.35 -16.35
N ASP A 143 -23.20 -13.91 -16.16
CA ASP A 143 -22.86 -15.26 -16.64
C ASP A 143 -23.83 -16.32 -16.07
N GLU A 144 -24.44 -17.11 -16.97
CA GLU A 144 -25.46 -18.10 -16.61
C GLU A 144 -24.95 -19.16 -15.61
N ARG A 145 -23.64 -19.40 -15.54
CA ARG A 145 -23.05 -20.35 -14.58
C ARG A 145 -23.26 -19.92 -13.13
N PHE A 146 -23.37 -18.62 -12.86
CA PHE A 146 -23.69 -18.13 -11.51
C PHE A 146 -25.07 -18.57 -11.01
N ALA A 147 -26.01 -18.92 -11.90
CA ALA A 147 -27.29 -19.48 -11.50
C ALA A 147 -27.17 -20.85 -10.81
N LYS A 148 -26.03 -21.54 -10.97
CA LYS A 148 -25.72 -22.83 -10.35
C LYS A 148 -24.89 -22.70 -9.07
N GLY A 149 -24.54 -21.48 -8.68
CA GLY A 149 -23.71 -21.16 -7.50
C GLY A 149 -22.43 -20.42 -7.87
N ASN A 150 -21.55 -20.26 -6.88
CA ASN A 150 -20.26 -19.61 -7.08
C ASN A 150 -19.37 -20.44 -8.02
N ILE A 151 -18.58 -19.76 -8.85
CA ILE A 151 -17.67 -20.43 -9.79
C ILE A 151 -16.32 -20.59 -9.12
N ARG A 152 -15.85 -21.83 -8.96
CA ARG A 152 -14.52 -22.15 -8.41
C ARG A 152 -13.57 -22.55 -9.54
N ILE A 153 -12.36 -22.01 -9.53
CA ILE A 153 -11.40 -22.10 -10.62
C ILE A 153 -10.05 -22.56 -10.07
N GLN A 154 -9.49 -23.61 -10.66
CA GLN A 154 -8.17 -24.16 -10.33
C GLN A 154 -7.38 -24.45 -11.61
N ALA A 155 -6.05 -24.44 -11.52
CA ALA A 155 -5.19 -24.97 -12.58
C ALA A 155 -5.25 -26.51 -12.58
N LYS A 156 -5.28 -27.14 -13.76
CA LYS A 156 -5.40 -28.60 -13.90
C LYS A 156 -4.27 -29.37 -13.22
N ASP A 157 -3.07 -28.80 -13.18
CA ASP A 157 -1.88 -29.38 -12.55
C ASP A 157 -1.72 -29.02 -11.06
N GLY A 158 -2.69 -28.29 -10.48
CA GLY A 158 -2.57 -27.73 -9.13
C GLY A 158 -1.63 -26.54 -9.02
N GLY A 159 -1.13 -26.01 -10.14
CA GLY A 159 -0.32 -24.81 -10.22
C GLY A 159 -1.13 -23.53 -10.02
N GLU A 160 -0.79 -22.48 -10.77
CA GLU A 160 -1.41 -21.17 -10.61
C GLU A 160 -2.43 -20.84 -11.71
N VAL A 161 -3.44 -20.07 -11.32
CA VAL A 161 -4.39 -19.40 -12.20
C VAL A 161 -3.95 -17.96 -12.41
N THR A 162 -3.68 -17.58 -13.65
CA THR A 162 -3.40 -16.20 -14.04
C THR A 162 -4.71 -15.41 -14.06
N LEU A 163 -4.73 -14.23 -13.43
CA LEU A 163 -5.88 -13.33 -13.44
C LEU A 163 -5.61 -12.19 -14.43
N ASP A 164 -5.93 -12.45 -15.69
CA ASP A 164 -5.67 -11.58 -16.85
C ASP A 164 -6.37 -10.21 -16.78
N SER A 165 -7.47 -10.10 -16.03
CA SER A 165 -8.30 -8.90 -15.96
C SER A 165 -7.77 -7.81 -15.02
N ILE A 166 -6.65 -8.01 -14.32
CA ILE A 166 -6.06 -7.02 -13.41
C ILE A 166 -4.56 -6.81 -13.63
N GLN A 167 -4.03 -5.74 -13.02
CA GLN A 167 -2.60 -5.47 -12.93
C GLN A 167 -2.17 -5.25 -11.48
N ARG A 168 -0.96 -5.71 -11.16
CA ARG A 168 -0.21 -5.51 -9.92
C ARG A 168 1.15 -4.86 -10.24
N GLY A 169 1.98 -4.63 -9.22
CA GLY A 169 3.27 -3.95 -9.35
C GLY A 169 4.21 -4.56 -10.42
N TYR A 170 4.13 -5.87 -10.65
CA TYR A 170 4.94 -6.59 -11.64
C TYR A 170 4.19 -6.95 -12.95
N GLY A 171 2.96 -6.48 -13.13
CA GLY A 171 2.12 -6.79 -14.28
C GLY A 171 0.94 -7.70 -13.95
N VAL A 172 0.62 -8.64 -14.84
CA VAL A 172 -0.51 -9.58 -14.65
C VAL A 172 -0.17 -10.58 -13.54
N PRO A 173 -0.97 -10.66 -12.47
CA PRO A 173 -0.73 -11.58 -11.39
C PRO A 173 -1.28 -12.99 -11.66
N SER A 174 -0.80 -13.94 -10.87
CA SER A 174 -1.25 -15.33 -10.84
C SER A 174 -1.47 -15.74 -9.38
N TYR A 175 -2.29 -16.75 -9.15
CA TYR A 175 -2.69 -17.18 -7.81
C TYR A 175 -2.72 -18.70 -7.72
N ALA A 176 -2.08 -19.25 -6.69
CA ALA A 176 -2.17 -20.66 -6.36
C ALA A 176 -3.50 -20.97 -5.64
N GLY A 177 -3.85 -22.25 -5.54
CA GLY A 177 -5.07 -22.68 -4.87
C GLY A 177 -6.31 -22.44 -5.75
N THR A 178 -7.39 -21.99 -5.12
CA THR A 178 -8.69 -21.81 -5.78
C THR A 178 -9.04 -20.34 -5.90
N LEU A 179 -9.47 -19.89 -7.08
CA LEU A 179 -10.21 -18.64 -7.22
C LEU A 179 -11.70 -18.93 -7.21
N GLU A 180 -12.42 -18.34 -6.26
CA GLU A 180 -13.87 -18.37 -6.16
C GLU A 180 -14.43 -17.03 -6.63
N LEU A 181 -15.30 -17.07 -7.64
CA LEU A 181 -16.01 -15.91 -8.16
C LEU A 181 -17.43 -15.89 -7.57
N ARG A 182 -17.82 -14.74 -7.03
CA ARG A 182 -19.18 -14.47 -6.55
C ARG A 182 -19.77 -13.30 -7.33
N THR A 183 -20.97 -13.48 -7.87
CA THR A 183 -21.70 -12.37 -8.50
C THR A 183 -22.42 -11.51 -7.46
N THR A 184 -22.50 -10.21 -7.72
CA THR A 184 -23.19 -9.19 -6.91
C THR A 184 -23.97 -8.27 -7.84
N ALA A 185 -24.84 -7.42 -7.29
CA ALA A 185 -25.54 -6.41 -8.09
C ALA A 185 -24.62 -5.40 -8.78
N GLU A 186 -23.40 -5.18 -8.26
CA GLU A 186 -22.44 -4.19 -8.77
C GLU A 186 -21.36 -4.81 -9.68
N GLY A 187 -21.22 -6.14 -9.70
CA GLY A 187 -20.17 -6.86 -10.45
C GLY A 187 -19.75 -8.17 -9.78
N ILE A 188 -18.50 -8.60 -9.98
CA ILE A 188 -17.96 -9.86 -9.45
C ILE A 188 -16.99 -9.57 -8.30
N VAL A 189 -17.08 -10.33 -7.20
CA VAL A 189 -16.06 -10.38 -6.15
C VAL A 189 -15.24 -11.65 -6.32
N ILE A 190 -13.92 -11.53 -6.14
CA ILE A 190 -12.97 -12.64 -6.30
C ILE A 190 -12.37 -12.97 -4.93
N ILE A 191 -12.43 -14.24 -4.55
CA ILE A 191 -11.81 -14.75 -3.32
C ILE A 191 -10.78 -15.80 -3.72
N ASN A 192 -9.54 -15.64 -3.26
CA ASN A 192 -8.51 -16.65 -3.39
C ASN A 192 -8.41 -17.47 -2.11
N GLU A 193 -8.68 -18.77 -2.20
CA GLU A 193 -8.56 -19.73 -1.10
C GLU A 193 -7.33 -20.62 -1.33
N LEU A 194 -6.41 -20.61 -0.37
CA LEU A 194 -5.13 -21.34 -0.43
C LEU A 194 -4.52 -21.59 0.96
N PRO A 195 -3.62 -22.57 1.12
CA PRO A 195 -2.91 -22.80 2.37
C PRO A 195 -2.06 -21.58 2.79
N VAL A 196 -1.96 -21.32 4.10
CA VAL A 196 -1.20 -20.17 4.63
C VAL A 196 0.26 -20.17 4.17
N GLU A 197 0.96 -21.30 4.17
CA GLU A 197 2.37 -21.32 3.73
C GLU A 197 2.52 -20.88 2.25
N THR A 198 1.58 -21.27 1.39
CA THR A 198 1.56 -20.83 0.00
C THR A 198 1.21 -19.35 -0.14
N TYR A 199 0.29 -18.85 0.69
CA TYR A 199 -0.04 -17.43 0.79
C TYR A 199 1.19 -16.59 1.18
N LEU A 200 1.96 -17.04 2.18
CA LEU A 200 3.14 -16.33 2.67
C LEU A 200 4.23 -16.18 1.62
N CYS A 201 4.39 -17.14 0.70
CA CYS A 201 5.32 -17.04 -0.43
C CYS A 201 5.02 -15.85 -1.37
N LYS A 202 3.82 -15.26 -1.30
CA LYS A 202 3.44 -14.03 -2.03
C LYS A 202 3.22 -12.82 -1.13
N VAL A 203 3.17 -12.99 0.20
CA VAL A 203 3.21 -11.87 1.16
C VAL A 203 4.63 -11.39 1.40
N VAL A 204 5.53 -12.29 1.80
CA VAL A 204 6.90 -11.92 2.18
C VAL A 204 7.61 -11.08 1.10
N PRO A 205 7.64 -11.46 -0.19
CA PRO A 205 8.29 -10.64 -1.22
C PRO A 205 7.48 -9.39 -1.64
N SER A 206 6.20 -9.30 -1.26
CA SER A 206 5.38 -8.11 -1.48
C SER A 206 5.59 -7.06 -0.38
N GLU A 207 6.00 -7.50 0.82
CA GLU A 207 6.22 -6.64 1.99
C GLU A 207 7.68 -6.30 2.22
N MET A 208 8.58 -7.26 2.00
CA MET A 208 10.02 -7.14 2.24
C MET A 208 10.79 -7.49 0.97
N PRO A 209 11.77 -6.66 0.53
CA PRO A 209 12.58 -6.98 -0.63
C PRO A 209 13.30 -8.31 -0.46
N ALA A 210 13.20 -9.21 -1.43
CA ALA A 210 13.86 -10.52 -1.38
C ALA A 210 15.41 -10.44 -1.41
N SER A 211 15.98 -9.25 -1.66
CA SER A 211 17.41 -8.98 -1.53
C SER A 211 17.86 -8.73 -0.09
N TYR A 212 16.94 -8.72 0.88
CA TYR A 212 17.26 -8.62 2.30
C TYR A 212 17.88 -9.93 2.79
N GLU A 213 18.58 -9.84 3.92
CA GLU A 213 19.21 -11.00 4.54
C GLU A 213 18.17 -12.07 4.91
N LEU A 214 18.56 -13.35 4.79
CA LEU A 214 17.65 -14.47 5.02
C LEU A 214 17.02 -14.44 6.41
N GLU A 215 17.76 -14.06 7.45
CA GLU A 215 17.25 -13.97 8.82
C GLU A 215 16.19 -12.86 8.98
N ALA A 216 16.28 -11.77 8.21
CA ALA A 216 15.23 -10.75 8.17
C ALA A 216 13.98 -11.24 7.43
N LEU A 217 14.15 -11.97 6.33
CA LEU A 217 13.04 -12.61 5.61
C LEU A 217 12.33 -13.66 6.48
N LYS A 218 13.07 -14.42 7.30
CA LYS A 218 12.51 -15.37 8.28
C LYS A 218 11.70 -14.65 9.35
N ALA A 219 12.22 -13.55 9.91
CA ALA A 219 11.48 -12.74 10.87
C ALA A 219 10.18 -12.18 10.24
N GLN A 220 10.23 -11.73 8.98
CA GLN A 220 9.05 -11.31 8.24
C GLN A 220 8.06 -12.45 8.01
N ALA A 221 8.53 -13.67 7.71
CA ALA A 221 7.68 -14.84 7.52
C ALA A 221 6.92 -15.21 8.80
N VAL A 222 7.60 -15.28 9.96
CA VAL A 222 6.97 -15.54 11.26
C VAL A 222 5.97 -14.45 11.63
N CYS A 223 6.32 -13.17 11.43
CA CYS A 223 5.39 -12.07 11.64
C CYS A 223 4.15 -12.19 10.73
N ALA A 224 4.36 -12.45 9.44
CA ALA A 224 3.27 -12.55 8.50
C ALA A 224 2.35 -13.74 8.80
N ARG A 225 2.91 -14.88 9.21
CA ARG A 225 2.14 -16.08 9.62
C ARG A 225 1.29 -15.81 10.86
N SER A 226 1.90 -15.21 11.88
CA SER A 226 1.22 -14.90 13.15
C SER A 226 0.06 -13.92 12.92
N TYR A 227 0.31 -12.88 12.09
CA TYR A 227 -0.73 -11.96 11.66
C TYR A 227 -1.85 -12.69 10.91
N ALA A 228 -1.53 -13.51 9.90
CA ALA A 228 -2.51 -14.25 9.12
C ALA A 228 -3.41 -15.13 10.00
N TYR A 229 -2.84 -15.91 10.92
CA TYR A 229 -3.62 -16.74 11.84
C TYR A 229 -4.53 -15.92 12.76
N GLN A 230 -4.09 -14.75 13.24
CA GLN A 230 -4.96 -13.86 14.01
C GLN A 230 -6.11 -13.30 13.18
N GLN A 231 -5.85 -12.90 11.93
CA GLN A 231 -6.92 -12.42 11.03
C GLN A 231 -7.86 -13.52 10.56
N MET A 232 -7.47 -14.79 10.67
CA MET A 232 -8.32 -15.93 10.32
C MET A 232 -9.31 -16.31 11.43
N ALA A 233 -9.23 -15.71 12.62
CA ALA A 233 -10.17 -15.95 13.70
C ALA A 233 -11.59 -15.48 13.35
N GLU A 234 -11.71 -14.43 12.53
CA GLU A 234 -12.97 -13.88 12.04
C GLU A 234 -12.86 -13.49 10.57
N TYR A 235 -14.01 -13.34 9.89
CA TYR A 235 -14.01 -12.80 8.54
C TYR A 235 -13.92 -11.27 8.57
N GLY A 236 -12.86 -10.70 8.01
CA GLY A 236 -12.77 -9.26 7.74
C GLY A 236 -13.83 -8.77 6.74
N TYR A 237 -14.33 -9.68 5.90
CA TYR A 237 -15.48 -9.46 5.01
C TYR A 237 -16.50 -10.60 5.17
N PRO A 238 -17.34 -10.56 6.22
CA PRO A 238 -18.30 -11.64 6.53
C PRO A 238 -19.26 -11.94 5.38
N GLU A 239 -19.67 -10.93 4.63
CA GLU A 239 -20.57 -11.07 3.48
C GLU A 239 -19.96 -11.90 2.32
N TYR A 240 -18.63 -11.97 2.27
CA TYR A 240 -17.88 -12.74 1.27
C TYR A 240 -17.15 -13.94 1.88
N GLU A 241 -17.24 -14.14 3.20
CA GLU A 241 -16.48 -15.16 3.93
C GLU A 241 -14.98 -15.09 3.59
N ALA A 242 -14.44 -13.86 3.56
CA ALA A 242 -13.01 -13.63 3.35
C ALA A 242 -12.37 -13.12 4.63
N HIS A 243 -11.22 -13.68 4.99
CA HIS A 243 -10.48 -13.33 6.21
C HIS A 243 -9.84 -11.95 6.05
N VAL A 244 -9.20 -11.71 4.91
CA VAL A 244 -8.40 -10.49 4.62
C VAL A 244 -8.61 -10.04 3.17
N ASN A 245 -8.17 -8.82 2.82
CA ASN A 245 -7.95 -8.41 1.43
C ASN A 245 -6.44 -8.43 1.05
N ASP A 246 -6.12 -8.24 -0.22
CA ASP A 246 -4.75 -8.30 -0.74
C ASP A 246 -3.96 -6.98 -0.73
N SER A 247 -4.45 -5.97 0.01
CA SER A 247 -3.88 -4.62 0.07
C SER A 247 -3.24 -4.29 1.43
N THR A 248 -2.80 -3.04 1.57
CA THR A 248 -2.23 -2.49 2.80
C THR A 248 -3.20 -2.40 3.98
N ASP A 249 -4.49 -2.68 3.78
CA ASP A 249 -5.46 -2.79 4.88
C ASP A 249 -5.15 -3.98 5.80
N TYR A 250 -4.51 -5.01 5.25
CA TYR A 250 -4.06 -6.21 5.95
C TYR A 250 -2.57 -6.44 5.67
N GLN A 251 -2.27 -7.34 4.74
CA GLN A 251 -0.93 -7.61 4.23
C GLN A 251 -0.97 -7.55 2.71
N VAL A 252 0.05 -6.93 2.13
CA VAL A 252 0.16 -6.87 0.68
C VAL A 252 0.39 -8.28 0.15
N TYR A 253 -0.55 -8.79 -0.64
CA TYR A 253 -0.52 -10.15 -1.16
C TYR A 253 -0.50 -10.14 -2.70
N GLY A 254 0.51 -10.80 -3.28
CA GLY A 254 0.59 -10.95 -4.73
C GLY A 254 0.89 -9.65 -5.48
N ASN A 255 1.50 -8.66 -4.83
CA ASN A 255 2.02 -7.45 -5.50
C ASN A 255 3.45 -7.63 -6.03
N SER A 256 4.12 -8.74 -5.65
CA SER A 256 5.39 -9.24 -6.16
C SER A 256 5.28 -10.73 -6.49
N GLN A 257 6.09 -11.22 -7.45
CA GLN A 257 6.21 -12.66 -7.71
C GLN A 257 6.89 -13.37 -6.53
N ALA A 258 6.62 -14.66 -6.37
CA ALA A 258 7.37 -15.51 -5.45
C ALA A 258 8.86 -15.50 -5.85
N GLN A 259 9.74 -15.42 -4.85
CA GLN A 259 11.19 -15.44 -5.05
C GLN A 259 11.81 -16.55 -4.20
N GLU A 260 12.96 -17.07 -4.64
CA GLU A 260 13.62 -18.20 -4.00
C GLU A 260 13.97 -17.90 -2.54
N ALA A 261 14.62 -16.75 -2.27
CA ALA A 261 15.01 -16.36 -0.91
C ALA A 261 13.81 -16.19 0.04
N SER A 262 12.73 -15.55 -0.42
CA SER A 262 11.52 -15.37 0.41
C SER A 262 10.80 -16.70 0.63
N SER A 263 10.74 -17.57 -0.38
CA SER A 263 10.12 -18.90 -0.24
C SER A 263 10.93 -19.82 0.66
N GLN A 264 12.28 -19.73 0.60
CA GLN A 264 13.18 -20.40 1.52
C GLN A 264 12.93 -19.95 2.96
N ALA A 265 12.80 -18.65 3.21
CA ALA A 265 12.49 -18.14 4.55
C ALA A 265 11.16 -18.65 5.10
N VAL A 266 10.11 -18.71 4.27
CA VAL A 266 8.81 -19.29 4.63
C VAL A 266 8.97 -20.77 5.00
N ASN A 267 9.64 -21.56 4.15
CA ASN A 267 9.85 -22.99 4.38
C ASN A 267 10.71 -23.28 5.63
N GLU A 268 11.79 -22.53 5.85
CA GLU A 268 12.67 -22.71 7.02
C GLU A 268 12.03 -22.28 8.35
N THR A 269 10.90 -21.56 8.28
CA THR A 269 10.10 -21.15 9.44
C THR A 269 8.69 -21.73 9.41
N GLN A 270 8.48 -22.80 8.63
CA GLN A 270 7.16 -23.40 8.44
C GLN A 270 6.51 -23.73 9.79
N GLY A 271 5.25 -23.31 9.97
CA GLY A 271 4.51 -23.50 11.22
C GLY A 271 4.92 -22.58 12.38
N GLN A 272 6.07 -21.90 12.30
CA GLN A 272 6.54 -21.07 13.41
C GLN A 272 5.78 -19.75 13.52
N VAL A 273 5.33 -19.44 14.73
CA VAL A 273 4.55 -18.25 15.06
C VAL A 273 5.08 -17.54 16.30
N ALA A 274 4.81 -16.24 16.40
CA ALA A 274 5.06 -15.46 17.60
C ALA A 274 3.93 -15.69 18.61
N ARG A 275 4.29 -16.06 19.83
CA ARG A 275 3.36 -16.21 20.95
C ARG A 275 3.70 -15.32 22.11
N PHE A 276 2.68 -14.80 22.78
CA PHE A 276 2.79 -14.09 24.04
C PHE A 276 1.82 -14.72 25.03
N ASN A 277 2.29 -15.06 26.24
CA ASN A 277 1.50 -15.80 27.24
C ASN A 277 0.82 -17.08 26.69
N GLY A 278 1.53 -17.79 25.79
CA GLY A 278 1.05 -19.03 25.17
C GLY A 278 0.06 -18.84 24.00
N GLN A 279 -0.41 -17.63 23.73
CA GLN A 279 -1.34 -17.34 22.64
C GLN A 279 -0.59 -16.79 21.43
N ILE A 280 -1.02 -17.17 20.22
CA ILE A 280 -0.55 -16.53 18.99
C ILE A 280 -0.93 -15.05 19.03
N VAL A 281 -0.02 -14.17 18.64
CA VAL A 281 -0.25 -12.73 18.71
C VAL A 281 -0.14 -12.02 17.38
N THR A 282 -0.82 -10.88 17.26
CA THR A 282 -0.76 -10.04 16.07
C THR A 282 0.55 -9.27 16.04
N THR A 283 1.37 -9.52 15.03
CA THR A 283 2.67 -8.86 14.83
C THR A 283 2.60 -7.84 13.70
N TYR A 284 2.66 -6.56 14.05
CA TYR A 284 2.73 -5.46 13.09
C TYR A 284 4.17 -5.20 12.63
N TYR A 285 4.33 -4.67 11.43
CA TYR A 285 5.64 -4.33 10.88
C TYR A 285 5.55 -3.10 9.97
N TYR A 286 6.64 -2.37 9.86
CA TYR A 286 6.73 -1.12 9.10
C TYR A 286 8.14 -0.94 8.51
N SER A 287 8.33 0.04 7.63
CA SER A 287 9.56 0.13 6.84
C SER A 287 10.80 0.49 7.66
N THR A 288 10.81 1.65 8.33
CA THR A 288 12.03 2.20 8.96
C THR A 288 11.70 2.93 10.25
N SER A 289 12.46 2.72 11.33
CA SER A 289 12.29 3.46 12.59
C SER A 289 13.05 4.78 12.63
N CYS A 290 12.72 5.62 13.61
CA CYS A 290 13.51 6.79 13.96
C CYS A 290 14.60 6.48 15.02
N GLY A 291 14.87 5.21 15.29
CA GLY A 291 15.70 4.70 16.40
C GLY A 291 14.88 4.04 17.50
N LYS A 292 13.55 4.21 17.49
CA LYS A 292 12.61 3.60 18.45
C LYS A 292 11.33 3.15 17.77
N THR A 293 10.67 2.15 18.35
CA THR A 293 9.29 1.77 18.04
C THR A 293 8.31 2.51 18.96
N THR A 294 7.00 2.33 18.74
CA THR A 294 5.92 2.82 19.62
C THR A 294 4.94 1.70 19.97
N SER A 295 3.93 2.02 20.78
CA SER A 295 2.85 1.12 21.23
C SER A 295 1.57 1.31 20.42
N LEU A 296 0.56 0.47 20.69
CA LEU A 296 -0.78 0.61 20.11
C LEU A 296 -1.52 1.91 20.49
N GLU A 297 -1.00 2.70 21.43
CA GLU A 297 -1.53 4.03 21.75
C GLU A 297 -1.52 4.95 20.53
N ALA A 298 -0.58 4.75 19.59
CA ALA A 298 -0.53 5.46 18.32
C ALA A 298 -1.80 5.29 17.47
N TRP A 299 -2.55 4.21 17.71
CA TRP A 299 -3.85 3.91 17.11
C TRP A 299 -5.02 4.08 18.09
N GLY A 300 -4.78 4.63 19.28
CA GLY A 300 -5.81 4.91 20.29
C GLY A 300 -6.19 3.73 21.17
N THR A 301 -5.38 2.66 21.19
CA THR A 301 -5.59 1.52 22.08
C THR A 301 -4.69 1.62 23.29
N GLU A 302 -5.28 1.58 24.48
CA GLU A 302 -4.56 1.63 25.75
C GLU A 302 -3.74 0.34 26.00
N PRO A 303 -2.56 0.44 26.63
CA PRO A 303 -1.79 -0.72 27.05
C PRO A 303 -2.57 -1.58 28.04
N ASN A 304 -2.50 -2.90 27.86
CA ASN A 304 -3.09 -3.89 28.75
C ASN A 304 -2.23 -5.18 28.78
N GLU A 305 -2.60 -6.14 29.62
CA GLU A 305 -1.82 -7.38 29.81
C GLU A 305 -1.69 -8.23 28.53
N GLN A 306 -2.58 -8.08 27.55
CA GLN A 306 -2.57 -8.88 26.32
C GLN A 306 -1.70 -8.26 25.22
N ASN A 307 -1.41 -6.95 25.28
CA ASN A 307 -0.69 -6.23 24.22
C ASN A 307 0.71 -5.72 24.64
N GLN A 308 1.23 -6.14 25.79
CA GLN A 308 2.53 -5.68 26.32
C GLN A 308 3.73 -6.01 25.42
N TYR A 309 3.58 -6.99 24.52
CA TYR A 309 4.59 -7.30 23.51
C TYR A 309 4.70 -6.24 22.40
N LEU A 310 3.71 -5.34 22.25
CA LEU A 310 3.73 -4.20 21.33
C LEU A 310 3.99 -2.90 22.09
N GLN A 311 5.20 -2.78 22.63
CA GLN A 311 5.67 -1.61 23.35
C GLN A 311 6.83 -0.91 22.65
N THR A 312 7.19 0.26 23.15
CA THR A 312 8.37 0.98 22.65
C THR A 312 9.65 0.23 22.99
N VAL A 313 10.49 0.03 21.99
CA VAL A 313 11.84 -0.51 22.13
C VAL A 313 12.83 0.40 21.41
N GLU A 314 14.07 0.41 21.90
CA GLU A 314 15.18 1.06 21.22
C GLU A 314 15.72 0.12 20.13
N VAL A 315 15.75 0.57 18.88
CA VAL A 315 16.22 -0.24 17.75
C VAL A 315 17.73 -0.08 17.60
N LYS A 316 18.47 -0.61 18.58
CA LYS A 316 19.93 -0.43 18.70
C LYS A 316 20.67 -1.62 19.33
N ASP A 317 21.98 -1.62 19.17
CA ASP A 317 22.91 -2.42 19.96
C ASP A 317 23.92 -1.54 20.72
N GLU A 318 25.04 -2.13 21.18
CA GLU A 318 26.12 -1.44 21.86
C GLU A 318 26.83 -0.40 20.96
N GLU A 319 26.75 -0.53 19.63
CA GLU A 319 27.35 0.39 18.66
C GLU A 319 26.41 1.53 18.24
N GLY A 320 25.16 1.51 18.73
CA GLY A 320 24.13 2.52 18.47
C GLY A 320 22.99 2.00 17.59
N ASP A 321 22.15 2.93 17.12
CA ASP A 321 20.94 2.59 16.38
C ASP A 321 21.27 1.85 15.08
N TYR A 322 20.60 0.71 14.85
CA TYR A 322 20.79 -0.11 13.65
C TYR A 322 20.49 0.67 12.37
N GLU A 323 19.49 1.54 12.42
CA GLU A 323 18.95 2.22 11.25
C GLU A 323 19.56 3.60 11.00
N ARG A 324 20.57 4.02 11.80
CA ARG A 324 21.05 5.41 11.85
C ARG A 324 21.56 5.96 10.51
N GLU A 325 22.04 5.10 9.62
CA GLU A 325 22.60 5.50 8.32
C GLU A 325 21.56 5.42 7.18
N LEU A 326 20.33 4.99 7.47
CA LEU A 326 19.33 4.77 6.44
C LEU A 326 18.66 6.08 6.00
N PRO A 327 18.28 6.22 4.71
CA PRO A 327 17.74 7.47 4.18
C PRO A 327 16.54 8.03 4.95
N TRP A 328 15.64 7.16 5.41
CA TRP A 328 14.42 7.56 6.11
C TRP A 328 14.60 7.72 7.61
N TYR A 329 15.77 7.42 8.18
CA TYR A 329 16.01 7.54 9.62
C TYR A 329 15.76 8.98 10.10
N ARG A 330 16.11 9.98 9.30
CA ARG A 330 15.69 11.39 9.47
C ARG A 330 15.16 11.98 8.16
N TRP A 331 14.25 12.92 8.27
CA TRP A 331 13.72 13.68 7.14
C TRP A 331 13.25 15.07 7.56
N GLU A 332 13.26 16.02 6.63
CA GLU A 332 12.74 17.38 6.80
C GLU A 332 11.74 17.71 5.67
N ALA A 333 10.65 18.37 6.03
CA ALA A 333 9.69 18.96 5.09
C ALA A 333 9.52 20.45 5.40
N ARG A 334 9.67 21.28 4.37
CA ARG A 334 9.43 22.73 4.44
C ARG A 334 8.18 23.06 3.62
N ILE A 335 7.12 23.48 4.31
CA ILE A 335 5.79 23.62 3.74
C ILE A 335 5.32 25.06 3.88
N GLN A 336 4.95 25.70 2.77
CA GLN A 336 4.36 27.05 2.81
C GLN A 336 3.06 27.05 3.62
N VAL A 337 2.83 28.10 4.42
CA VAL A 337 1.62 28.22 5.27
C VAL A 337 0.35 28.03 4.44
N GLN A 338 0.28 28.62 3.24
CA GLN A 338 -0.87 28.44 2.34
C GLN A 338 -1.10 26.98 1.96
N THR A 339 -0.03 26.25 1.61
CA THR A 339 -0.10 24.83 1.27
C THR A 339 -0.59 24.02 2.47
N LEU A 340 0.02 24.20 3.64
CA LEU A 340 -0.37 23.43 4.83
C LEU A 340 -1.79 23.75 5.29
N SER A 341 -2.22 25.01 5.18
CA SER A 341 -3.60 25.42 5.51
C SER A 341 -4.62 24.71 4.62
N ASN A 342 -4.34 24.64 3.32
CA ASN A 342 -5.19 23.91 2.36
C ASN A 342 -5.25 22.41 2.67
N LEU A 343 -4.10 21.80 2.98
CA LEU A 343 -4.03 20.37 3.33
C LEU A 343 -4.81 20.07 4.60
N VAL A 344 -4.59 20.83 5.68
CA VAL A 344 -5.34 20.65 6.94
C VAL A 344 -6.83 20.83 6.70
N GLY A 345 -7.25 21.90 6.01
CA GLY A 345 -8.66 22.16 5.75
C GLY A 345 -9.33 21.05 4.93
N LEU A 346 -8.67 20.59 3.88
CA LEU A 346 -9.15 19.49 3.03
C LEU A 346 -9.23 18.17 3.78
N ASN A 347 -8.16 17.79 4.48
CA ASN A 347 -7.99 16.47 5.07
C ASN A 347 -8.74 16.31 6.41
N THR A 348 -9.11 17.41 7.06
CA THR A 348 -9.89 17.40 8.32
C THR A 348 -11.33 17.87 8.13
N ALA A 349 -11.72 18.24 6.90
CA ALA A 349 -13.02 18.84 6.58
C ALA A 349 -13.39 20.04 7.47
N THR A 350 -12.39 20.79 7.95
CA THR A 350 -12.56 21.90 8.89
C THR A 350 -11.87 23.18 8.36
N ASP A 351 -12.63 24.25 8.11
CA ASP A 351 -12.07 25.54 7.70
C ASP A 351 -11.47 26.29 8.90
N VAL A 352 -10.20 26.02 9.19
CA VAL A 352 -9.42 26.78 10.19
C VAL A 352 -8.87 28.10 9.66
N GLY A 353 -9.08 28.39 8.37
CA GLY A 353 -8.48 29.55 7.70
C GLY A 353 -6.97 29.44 7.52
N MET A 354 -6.25 30.56 7.58
CA MET A 354 -4.80 30.59 7.42
C MET A 354 -4.11 30.15 8.71
N LEU A 355 -3.28 29.09 8.63
CA LEU A 355 -2.61 28.53 9.79
C LEU A 355 -1.65 29.53 10.45
N GLN A 356 -1.88 29.75 11.74
CA GLN A 356 -1.05 30.55 12.62
C GLN A 356 -0.08 29.66 13.41
N ASN A 357 -0.56 28.53 13.92
CA ASN A 357 0.21 27.58 14.72
C ASN A 357 -0.21 26.13 14.41
N VAL A 358 0.73 25.20 14.52
CA VAL A 358 0.47 23.76 14.60
C VAL A 358 1.38 23.21 15.68
N GLU A 359 0.80 22.56 16.68
CA GLU A 359 1.54 22.02 17.83
C GLU A 359 1.18 20.56 18.07
N VAL A 360 2.17 19.78 18.51
CA VAL A 360 1.94 18.43 19.04
C VAL A 360 1.53 18.58 20.50
N THR A 361 0.26 18.33 20.80
CA THR A 361 -0.31 18.51 22.14
C THR A 361 -0.17 17.27 23.03
N ARG A 362 -0.04 16.09 22.42
CA ARG A 362 0.20 14.82 23.13
C ARG A 362 1.18 13.94 22.36
N THR A 363 2.16 13.39 23.07
CA THR A 363 3.11 12.40 22.56
C THR A 363 2.92 11.06 23.27
N GLY A 364 3.26 9.97 22.57
CA GLY A 364 3.20 8.61 23.08
C GLY A 364 4.59 7.99 23.23
N PRO A 365 4.65 6.70 23.58
CA PRO A 365 5.90 5.95 23.65
C PRO A 365 6.74 6.10 22.37
N GLY A 366 8.07 6.18 22.52
CA GLY A 366 8.98 6.41 21.39
C GLY A 366 8.95 7.84 20.81
N GLY A 367 8.11 8.74 21.34
CA GLY A 367 8.00 10.13 20.88
C GLY A 367 7.08 10.33 19.68
N VAL A 368 6.19 9.38 19.40
CA VAL A 368 5.16 9.51 18.36
C VAL A 368 4.17 10.63 18.72
N ALA A 369 3.74 11.42 17.75
CA ALA A 369 2.64 12.37 17.95
C ALA A 369 1.31 11.60 18.04
N LEU A 370 0.64 11.69 19.19
CA LEU A 370 -0.69 11.11 19.42
C LEU A 370 -1.82 12.11 19.16
N GLN A 371 -1.52 13.41 19.30
CA GLN A 371 -2.46 14.48 19.05
C GLN A 371 -1.73 15.73 18.55
N ILE A 372 -2.31 16.41 17.56
CA ILE A 372 -1.93 17.77 17.18
C ILE A 372 -3.11 18.73 17.33
N CYS A 373 -2.81 20.00 17.57
CA CYS A 373 -3.76 21.10 17.42
C CYS A 373 -3.27 22.05 16.33
N ALA A 374 -4.07 22.25 15.29
CA ALA A 374 -3.81 23.21 14.23
C ALA A 374 -4.75 24.41 14.40
N THR A 375 -4.18 25.60 14.60
CA THR A 375 -4.91 26.84 14.85
C THR A 375 -4.66 27.82 13.71
N GLY A 376 -5.74 28.32 13.10
CA GLY A 376 -5.71 29.38 12.10
C GLY A 376 -6.59 30.58 12.50
N ASP A 377 -6.71 31.55 11.59
CA ASP A 377 -7.43 32.80 11.84
C ASP A 377 -8.97 32.67 11.93
N LYS A 378 -9.53 31.52 11.55
CA LYS A 378 -10.97 31.25 11.65
C LYS A 378 -11.35 30.23 12.73
N GLY A 379 -10.38 29.51 13.29
CA GLY A 379 -10.65 28.46 14.27
C GLY A 379 -9.48 27.52 14.48
N SER A 380 -9.77 26.38 15.10
CA SER A 380 -8.78 25.33 15.32
C SER A 380 -9.38 23.95 15.07
N VAL A 381 -8.51 22.98 14.80
CA VAL A 381 -8.86 21.57 14.69
C VAL A 381 -7.88 20.74 15.50
N THR A 382 -8.40 19.79 16.26
CA THR A 382 -7.61 18.78 16.96
C THR A 382 -7.68 17.48 16.18
N VAL A 383 -6.53 16.84 15.98
CA VAL A 383 -6.42 15.58 15.23
C VAL A 383 -5.68 14.56 16.09
N ASP A 384 -6.34 13.46 16.42
CA ASP A 384 -5.80 12.34 17.19
C ASP A 384 -5.37 11.18 16.28
N THR A 385 -4.47 10.33 16.79
CA THR A 385 -3.90 9.12 16.15
C THR A 385 -2.89 9.40 15.03
N GLU A 386 -1.85 8.56 14.95
CA GLU A 386 -0.73 8.77 14.03
C GLU A 386 -1.18 8.86 12.57
N ASN A 387 -2.14 8.02 12.17
CA ASN A 387 -2.59 7.92 10.78
C ASN A 387 -3.33 9.19 10.34
N LYS A 388 -4.27 9.68 11.17
CA LYS A 388 -5.01 10.91 10.87
C LYS A 388 -4.10 12.14 10.92
N ILE A 389 -3.12 12.17 11.81
CA ILE A 389 -2.11 13.24 11.88
C ILE A 389 -1.29 13.27 10.58
N ARG A 390 -0.75 12.11 10.16
CA ARG A 390 0.01 11.99 8.91
C ARG A 390 -0.82 12.33 7.69
N ARG A 391 -2.12 12.03 7.70
CA ARG A 391 -3.08 12.44 6.66
C ARG A 391 -3.31 13.95 6.68
N ALA A 392 -3.57 14.55 7.84
CA ALA A 392 -3.86 15.97 7.98
C ALA A 392 -2.73 16.85 7.43
N LEU A 393 -1.48 16.44 7.65
CA LEU A 393 -0.26 17.13 7.19
C LEU A 393 0.26 16.59 5.84
N GLY A 394 -0.31 15.49 5.35
CA GLY A 394 0.05 14.83 4.10
C GLY A 394 -0.72 15.39 2.90
N GLY A 395 -0.17 15.17 1.70
CA GLY A 395 -0.74 15.64 0.44
C GLY A 395 0.36 16.04 -0.53
N SER A 396 -0.02 16.72 -1.62
CA SER A 396 0.93 17.25 -2.60
C SER A 396 1.21 18.73 -2.37
N GLY A 397 2.24 19.27 -3.03
CA GLY A 397 2.57 20.69 -2.99
C GLY A 397 3.80 21.05 -2.16
N TYR A 398 4.54 20.05 -1.68
CA TYR A 398 5.86 20.21 -1.06
C TYR A 398 6.74 18.98 -1.33
N GLU A 399 8.01 19.07 -0.95
CA GLU A 399 8.96 17.98 -1.04
C GLU A 399 9.51 17.61 0.33
N ILE A 400 10.02 16.39 0.46
CA ILE A 400 10.61 15.84 1.68
C ILE A 400 12.07 15.53 1.38
N GLN A 401 12.98 16.17 2.12
CA GLN A 401 14.40 15.86 2.09
C GLN A 401 14.70 14.75 3.10
N LYS A 402 15.23 13.65 2.62
CA LYS A 402 15.70 12.52 3.42
C LYS A 402 17.10 12.80 3.99
N GLN A 403 17.53 12.01 4.97
CA GLN A 403 18.85 12.12 5.58
C GLN A 403 20.01 11.97 4.60
N ASP A 404 19.85 11.13 3.57
CA ASP A 404 20.83 10.93 2.50
C ASP A 404 20.96 12.14 1.55
N GLY A 405 20.21 13.22 1.81
CA GLY A 405 20.19 14.44 1.01
C GLY A 405 19.26 14.36 -0.21
N ASN A 406 18.72 13.18 -0.54
CA ASN A 406 17.79 13.02 -1.64
C ASN A 406 16.41 13.56 -1.29
N THR A 407 15.78 14.19 -2.28
CA THR A 407 14.45 14.78 -2.13
C THR A 407 13.42 13.94 -2.88
N VAL A 408 12.25 13.75 -2.27
CA VAL A 408 11.09 13.08 -2.88
C VAL A 408 9.86 13.98 -2.81
N ALA A 409 8.95 13.83 -3.77
CA ALA A 409 7.65 14.49 -3.68
C ALA A 409 6.89 13.98 -2.44
N SER A 410 6.17 14.90 -1.79
CA SER A 410 5.22 14.53 -0.73
C SER A 410 4.12 13.60 -1.25
N SER A 411 3.58 12.80 -0.34
CA SER A 411 2.57 11.79 -0.62
C SER A 411 1.32 12.04 0.23
N ALA A 412 0.27 11.25 0.01
CA ALA A 412 -0.98 11.39 0.74
C ALA A 412 -0.81 11.27 2.26
N LEU A 413 0.22 10.58 2.76
CA LEU A 413 0.61 10.55 4.16
C LEU A 413 2.01 11.16 4.34
N LEU A 414 2.20 11.89 5.43
CA LEU A 414 3.52 12.21 5.97
C LEU A 414 4.29 10.89 6.26
N PRO A 415 5.63 10.83 6.12
CA PRO A 415 6.37 9.56 6.25
C PRO A 415 6.12 8.82 7.56
N SER A 416 6.07 9.55 8.69
CA SER A 416 5.76 9.01 10.00
C SER A 416 5.14 10.09 10.90
N ALA A 417 4.62 9.70 12.06
CA ALA A 417 4.19 10.61 13.11
C ALA A 417 5.28 10.90 14.16
N PHE A 418 6.53 10.51 13.92
CA PHE A 418 7.67 10.82 14.77
C PHE A 418 8.31 12.12 14.28
N PHE A 419 7.73 13.26 14.66
CA PHE A 419 8.21 14.56 14.21
C PHE A 419 8.04 15.67 15.23
N THR A 420 8.76 16.76 14.98
CA THR A 420 8.52 18.08 15.55
C THR A 420 8.10 19.03 14.43
N ILE A 421 7.31 20.04 14.76
CA ILE A 421 6.85 21.05 13.81
C ILE A 421 7.01 22.44 14.43
N GLY A 422 7.51 23.38 13.63
CA GLY A 422 7.64 24.78 14.01
C GLY A 422 7.37 25.70 12.81
N LYS A 423 7.12 26.98 13.08
CA LYS A 423 6.87 27.99 12.03
C LYS A 423 8.05 28.95 11.93
N GLU A 424 8.58 29.11 10.72
CA GLU A 424 9.64 30.04 10.32
C GLU A 424 9.08 31.01 9.27
N GLY A 425 8.60 32.18 9.71
CA GLY A 425 7.93 33.14 8.84
C GLY A 425 6.67 32.52 8.19
N ASP A 426 6.65 32.46 6.86
CA ASP A 426 5.55 31.90 6.08
C ASP A 426 5.73 30.40 5.75
N THR A 427 6.63 29.71 6.46
CA THR A 427 6.93 28.28 6.25
C THR A 427 6.79 27.51 7.56
N PHE A 428 6.10 26.37 7.52
CA PHE A 428 6.20 25.34 8.56
C PHE A 428 7.36 24.40 8.24
N VAL A 429 8.19 24.13 9.23
CA VAL A 429 9.32 23.20 9.15
C VAL A 429 8.97 21.99 10.01
N ILE A 430 8.84 20.85 9.36
CA ILE A 430 8.62 19.56 10.01
C ILE A 430 9.92 18.79 9.96
N LYS A 431 10.44 18.39 11.13
CA LYS A 431 11.61 17.52 11.25
C LYS A 431 11.20 16.22 11.90
N GLY A 432 11.36 15.12 11.19
CA GLY A 432 10.95 13.81 11.67
C GLY A 432 11.95 12.71 11.35
N GLY A 433 11.54 11.48 11.62
CA GLY A 433 12.33 10.29 11.35
C GLY A 433 11.48 9.05 11.19
N GLY A 434 12.02 8.04 10.52
CA GLY A 434 11.34 6.81 10.19
C GLY A 434 10.31 6.95 9.06
N TYR A 435 9.79 5.80 8.64
CA TYR A 435 8.79 5.65 7.60
C TYR A 435 7.82 4.52 7.99
N GLY A 436 6.55 4.86 8.21
CA GLY A 436 5.51 3.94 8.68
C GLY A 436 4.98 4.27 10.07
N HIS A 437 4.14 3.38 10.61
CA HIS A 437 3.40 3.60 11.87
C HIS A 437 4.27 3.44 13.14
N GLY A 438 5.38 2.70 13.07
CA GLY A 438 6.30 2.56 14.21
C GLY A 438 5.96 1.45 15.21
N ILE A 439 4.85 0.74 15.03
CA ILE A 439 4.39 -0.35 15.91
C ILE A 439 4.97 -1.68 15.46
N GLY A 440 5.58 -2.43 16.37
CA GLY A 440 6.15 -3.75 16.10
C GLY A 440 7.50 -3.70 15.39
N MET A 441 7.69 -4.54 14.37
CA MET A 441 8.99 -4.76 13.74
C MET A 441 9.32 -3.74 12.65
N SER A 442 10.49 -3.10 12.74
CA SER A 442 11.06 -2.35 11.61
C SER A 442 11.71 -3.33 10.61
N GLN A 443 11.29 -3.31 9.35
CA GLN A 443 11.80 -4.18 8.29
C GLN A 443 13.27 -3.88 7.98
N ASN A 444 13.63 -2.60 7.85
CA ASN A 444 15.02 -2.21 7.69
C ASN A 444 15.84 -2.49 8.95
N GLY A 445 15.25 -2.28 10.14
CA GLY A 445 15.91 -2.63 11.41
C GLY A 445 16.24 -4.13 11.49
N ALA A 446 15.29 -5.00 11.14
CA ALA A 446 15.50 -6.44 11.05
C ALA A 446 16.62 -6.81 10.07
N ASN A 447 16.67 -6.14 8.92
CA ASN A 447 17.72 -6.37 7.93
C ASN A 447 19.11 -5.91 8.40
N GLU A 448 19.23 -4.75 9.04
CA GLU A 448 20.49 -4.28 9.64
C GLU A 448 20.95 -5.18 10.79
N MET A 449 20.01 -5.68 11.61
CA MET A 449 20.29 -6.70 12.64
C MET A 449 20.85 -7.99 12.01
N ALA A 450 20.20 -8.50 10.96
CA ALA A 450 20.64 -9.70 10.25
C ALA A 450 22.04 -9.52 9.62
N ARG A 451 22.35 -8.34 9.05
CA ARG A 451 23.69 -8.00 8.54
C ARG A 451 24.77 -8.03 9.63
N LYS A 452 24.38 -7.78 10.88
CA LYS A 452 25.23 -7.91 12.07
C LYS A 452 25.23 -9.31 12.69
N GLY A 453 24.69 -10.30 11.98
CA GLY A 453 24.69 -11.72 12.38
C GLY A 453 23.64 -12.09 13.41
N LYS A 454 22.62 -11.25 13.63
CA LYS A 454 21.48 -11.60 14.49
C LYS A 454 20.58 -12.60 13.77
N THR A 455 20.09 -13.59 14.51
CA THR A 455 19.11 -14.56 14.02
C THR A 455 17.71 -13.97 13.95
N TYR A 456 16.78 -14.59 13.23
CA TYR A 456 15.37 -14.17 13.22
C TYR A 456 14.74 -14.18 14.62
N ILE A 457 15.19 -15.08 15.51
CA ILE A 457 14.75 -15.12 16.91
C ILE A 457 15.26 -13.89 17.67
N ASP A 458 16.54 -13.52 17.51
CA ASP A 458 17.11 -12.30 18.13
C ASP A 458 16.39 -11.03 17.63
N ILE A 459 16.03 -11.01 16.33
CA ILE A 459 15.29 -9.92 15.71
C ILE A 459 13.91 -9.81 16.35
N LEU A 460 13.13 -10.90 16.35
CA LEU A 460 11.76 -10.90 16.84
C LEU A 460 11.69 -10.62 18.34
N THR A 461 12.61 -11.14 19.14
CA THR A 461 12.66 -10.89 20.59
C THR A 461 13.04 -9.46 20.95
N LEU A 462 13.80 -8.75 20.10
CA LEU A 462 14.03 -7.31 20.25
C LEU A 462 12.75 -6.51 19.99
N PHE A 463 12.05 -6.79 18.88
CA PHE A 463 10.89 -6.00 18.46
C PHE A 463 9.61 -6.33 19.23
N PHE A 464 9.48 -7.53 19.76
CA PHE A 464 8.33 -8.00 20.51
C PHE A 464 8.78 -8.57 21.87
N PRO A 465 9.04 -7.71 22.88
CA PRO A 465 9.54 -8.19 24.15
C PRO A 465 8.59 -9.19 24.82
N GLY A 466 9.14 -10.31 25.29
CA GLY A 466 8.40 -11.34 26.02
C GLY A 466 7.70 -12.38 25.13
N ILE A 467 7.84 -12.31 23.81
CA ILE A 467 7.33 -13.38 22.94
C ILE A 467 8.22 -14.61 22.97
N THR A 468 7.64 -15.75 22.62
CA THR A 468 8.35 -16.95 22.16
C THR A 468 8.07 -17.16 20.67
N VAL A 469 8.99 -17.83 19.99
CA VAL A 469 8.82 -18.26 18.59
C VAL A 469 8.85 -19.78 18.58
N GLU A 470 7.76 -20.40 18.13
CA GLU A 470 7.58 -21.85 18.13
C GLU A 470 6.76 -22.35 16.95
#